data_AF-A0A4Q4NRX3-F1
#
_entry.id   AF-A0A4Q4NRX3-F1
#
_cell.length_a   1.000
_cell.length_b   1.000
_cell.length_c   1.000
_cell.angle_alpha   90.00
_cell.angle_beta   90.00
_cell.angle_gamma   90.00
#
_symmetry.space_group_name_H-M   'P 1'
#
loop_
_entity.id
_entity.type
_entity.pdbx_description
1 polymer ?
#
loop_
_entity_poly.entity_id
_entity_poly.type
_entity_poly.pdbx_seq_one_letter_code
_entity_poly.pdbx_strand_id
1 'polypeptide(L)'
;MVLLSLLSEVPALRFFVVVVLTTCAYIVHRQSASKPVKNFPHKTAVHEVPAESPVFEAQEASHPSKPPDTPVSANYFPSREFNYKCGFCFHTETSSYILTHDKARRGLKLLKEAGMRKLNIASGEPFLHPKFLSSRFATAKRIWVSKHQYLNIYNWDEDMVANIEKLAPFRWKAFQCLIIAGENDNETRKRDARKFLVTGEQWKTFCDRHKHLPCYVPEDNDSMATSYLLLDEYMRFMDKGEGMMTTSGPILDVGVPKAMEQIVWEKKSFVERGVIYDWGRADMKPAKELSCGTRLNMEELEF
;
A
#
# COMPACT_ATOMS: atom_id res chain seq x y z
N MET A 1 41.16 47.43 -4.81
CA MET A 1 40.12 47.96 -5.71
C MET A 1 40.62 48.29 -7.13
N VAL A 2 41.76 47.75 -7.58
CA VAL A 2 42.26 47.99 -8.97
C VAL A 2 42.01 46.79 -9.90
N LEU A 3 41.79 45.58 -9.38
CA LEU A 3 41.55 44.39 -10.19
C LEU A 3 40.11 44.25 -10.73
N LEU A 4 39.14 44.90 -10.08
CA LEU A 4 37.72 44.82 -10.46
C LEU A 4 37.34 45.77 -11.60
N SER A 5 38.11 46.84 -11.81
CA SER A 5 37.89 47.84 -12.86
C SER A 5 38.43 47.41 -14.24
N LEU A 6 39.40 46.50 -14.30
CA LEU A 6 39.89 45.92 -15.57
C LEU A 6 38.91 44.94 -16.20
N LEU A 7 37.97 44.41 -15.43
CA LEU A 7 36.96 43.48 -15.93
C LEU A 7 35.79 44.21 -16.62
N SER A 8 35.72 45.55 -16.66
CA SER A 8 34.62 46.27 -17.31
C SER A 8 34.84 46.72 -18.74
N GLU A 9 36.08 46.74 -19.23
CA GLU A 9 36.38 47.33 -20.55
C GLU A 9 36.70 46.31 -21.65
N VAL A 10 36.75 45.00 -21.33
CA VAL A 10 37.05 43.95 -22.32
C VAL A 10 35.90 42.93 -22.37
N PRO A 11 34.94 43.08 -23.31
CA PRO A 11 33.80 42.16 -23.46
C PRO A 11 34.21 40.69 -23.62
N ALA A 12 35.34 40.45 -24.30
CA ALA A 12 35.89 39.10 -24.48
C ALA A 12 36.35 38.45 -23.16
N LEU A 13 36.91 39.23 -22.24
CA LEU A 13 37.38 38.72 -20.94
C LEU A 13 36.20 38.38 -20.03
N ARG A 14 35.14 39.20 -20.04
CA ARG A 14 33.87 38.90 -19.35
C ARG A 14 33.24 37.61 -19.88
N PHE A 15 33.17 37.46 -21.20
CA PHE A 15 32.62 36.26 -21.83
C PHE A 15 33.45 35.02 -21.46
N PHE A 16 34.78 35.12 -21.50
CA PHE A 16 35.66 34.02 -21.14
C PHE A 16 35.49 33.59 -19.67
N VAL A 17 35.42 34.55 -18.73
CA VAL A 17 35.20 34.24 -17.31
C VAL A 17 33.84 33.58 -17.08
N VAL A 18 32.78 34.04 -17.75
CA VAL A 18 31.44 33.44 -17.63
C VAL A 18 31.42 32.01 -18.20
N VAL A 19 32.03 31.78 -19.36
CA VAL A 19 32.11 30.43 -19.96
C VAL A 19 32.91 29.48 -19.08
N VAL A 20 34.04 29.93 -18.50
CA VAL A 20 34.83 29.11 -17.58
C VAL A 20 34.04 28.78 -16.32
N LEU A 21 33.38 29.76 -15.69
CA LEU A 21 32.62 29.52 -14.46
C LEU A 21 31.40 28.60 -14.69
N THR A 22 30.68 28.78 -15.80
CA THR A 22 29.53 27.93 -16.15
C THR A 22 29.96 26.51 -16.51
N THR A 23 31.08 26.35 -17.22
CA THR A 23 31.65 25.03 -17.53
C THR A 23 32.14 24.31 -16.28
N CYS A 24 32.82 25.01 -15.37
CA CYS A 24 33.24 24.46 -14.08
C CYS A 24 32.02 24.02 -13.24
N ALA A 25 30.97 24.85 -13.16
CA ALA A 25 29.74 24.51 -12.45
C ALA A 25 29.05 23.26 -13.06
N TYR A 26 29.03 23.15 -14.39
CA TYR A 26 28.48 21.98 -15.09
C TYR A 26 29.28 20.70 -14.81
N ILE A 27 30.62 20.77 -14.81
CA ILE A 27 31.48 19.62 -14.52
C ILE A 27 31.29 19.14 -13.07
N VAL A 28 31.25 20.07 -12.10
CA VAL A 28 31.02 19.73 -10.69
C VAL A 28 29.64 19.10 -10.48
N HIS A 29 28.60 19.64 -11.12
CA HIS A 29 27.26 19.07 -11.06
C HIS A 29 27.20 17.66 -11.66
N ARG A 30 27.88 17.43 -12.80
CA ARG A 30 27.94 16.12 -13.46
C ARG A 30 28.68 15.07 -12.62
N GLN A 31 29.78 15.45 -11.96
CA GLN A 31 30.50 14.55 -11.06
C GLN A 31 29.69 14.18 -9.82
N SER A 32 28.83 15.07 -9.33
CA SER A 32 27.93 14.79 -8.20
C SER A 32 26.78 13.85 -8.59
N ALA A 33 26.33 13.90 -9.85
CA ALA A 33 25.27 13.04 -10.38
C ALA A 33 25.71 11.60 -10.71
N SER A 34 27.02 11.33 -10.79
CA SER A 34 27.56 9.98 -11.05
C SER A 34 28.10 9.34 -9.76
N LYS A 35 27.22 8.99 -8.82
CA LYS A 35 27.60 8.05 -7.76
C LYS A 35 27.40 6.61 -8.27
N PRO A 36 28.44 5.76 -8.26
CA PRO A 36 28.30 4.38 -8.71
C PRO A 36 27.41 3.60 -7.75
N VAL A 37 26.46 2.86 -8.31
CA VAL A 37 25.70 1.82 -7.59
C VAL A 37 26.70 0.80 -7.07
N LYS A 38 26.73 0.59 -5.75
CA LYS A 38 27.55 -0.46 -5.14
C LYS A 38 26.97 -1.81 -5.56
N ASN A 39 27.64 -2.49 -6.49
CA ASN A 39 27.37 -3.88 -6.80
C ASN A 39 27.76 -4.74 -5.60
N PHE A 40 26.78 -5.37 -4.96
CA PHE A 40 27.03 -6.40 -3.96
C PHE A 40 27.45 -7.69 -4.68
N PRO A 41 28.57 -8.32 -4.30
CA PRO A 41 28.98 -9.57 -4.91
C PRO A 41 27.99 -10.67 -4.54
N HIS A 42 27.40 -11.30 -5.56
CA HIS A 42 26.64 -12.53 -5.42
C HIS A 42 27.61 -13.65 -5.04
N LYS A 43 27.73 -13.98 -3.75
CA LYS A 43 28.36 -15.23 -3.33
C LYS A 43 27.33 -16.34 -3.51
N THR A 44 27.52 -17.14 -4.55
CA THR A 44 26.83 -18.42 -4.74
C THR A 44 27.40 -19.41 -3.72
N ALA A 45 26.85 -19.39 -2.50
CA ALA A 45 27.06 -20.47 -1.55
C ALA A 45 25.96 -21.50 -1.78
N VAL A 46 26.29 -22.56 -2.51
CA VAL A 46 25.48 -23.78 -2.56
C VAL A 46 25.64 -24.43 -1.18
N HIS A 47 24.66 -24.20 -0.31
CA HIS A 47 24.54 -24.95 0.92
C HIS A 47 23.60 -26.13 0.61
N GLU A 48 24.17 -27.33 0.50
CA GLU A 48 23.38 -28.56 0.49
C GLU A 48 22.62 -28.65 1.82
N VAL A 49 21.30 -28.69 1.73
CA VAL A 49 20.40 -28.90 2.86
C VAL A 49 20.20 -30.41 3.00
N PRO A 50 20.52 -31.03 4.15
CA PRO A 50 20.25 -32.44 4.36
C PRO A 50 18.74 -32.71 4.26
N ALA A 51 18.40 -33.71 3.46
CA ALA A 51 17.06 -34.25 3.38
C ALA A 51 16.73 -35.00 4.68
N GLU A 52 16.01 -34.34 5.58
CA GLU A 52 14.98 -34.89 6.48
C GLU A 52 14.65 -33.84 7.55
N SER A 53 13.43 -33.33 7.51
CA SER A 53 12.85 -32.54 8.60
C SER A 53 11.65 -33.30 9.16
N PRO A 54 11.51 -33.43 10.49
CA PRO A 54 10.45 -34.22 11.08
C PRO A 54 9.08 -33.61 10.81
N VAL A 55 8.13 -34.47 10.43
CA VAL A 55 6.71 -34.13 10.29
C VAL A 55 6.17 -33.77 11.67
N PHE A 56 5.85 -32.49 11.88
CA PHE A 56 5.05 -32.06 13.03
C PHE A 56 3.57 -32.05 12.62
N GLU A 57 2.83 -33.00 13.17
CA GLU A 57 1.36 -33.03 13.12
C GLU A 57 0.80 -31.77 13.79
N ALA A 58 -0.03 -31.04 13.06
CA ALA A 58 -0.78 -29.91 13.60
C ALA A 58 -1.90 -30.47 14.50
N GLN A 59 -1.75 -30.35 15.81
CA GLN A 59 -2.86 -30.56 16.73
C GLN A 59 -3.89 -29.43 16.56
N GLU A 60 -5.12 -29.82 16.19
CA GLU A 60 -6.31 -29.00 16.21
C GLU A 60 -6.59 -28.54 17.66
N ALA A 61 -6.34 -27.27 17.94
CA ALA A 61 -6.82 -26.63 19.15
C ALA A 61 -8.27 -26.17 18.93
N SER A 62 -9.19 -26.74 19.70
CA SER A 62 -10.60 -26.36 19.78
C SER A 62 -10.77 -24.85 19.99
N HIS A 63 -11.42 -24.16 19.05
CA HIS A 63 -11.65 -22.72 19.13
C HIS A 63 -12.87 -22.41 20.03
N PRO A 64 -12.73 -21.53 21.04
CA PRO A 64 -13.89 -20.87 21.63
C PRO A 64 -14.51 -19.92 20.59
N SER A 65 -15.84 -19.89 20.51
CA SER A 65 -16.64 -19.06 19.59
C SER A 65 -16.12 -17.61 19.57
N LYS A 66 -15.63 -17.15 18.41
CA LYS A 66 -14.95 -15.85 18.29
C LYS A 66 -15.96 -14.69 18.35
N PRO A 67 -15.60 -13.55 18.98
CA PRO A 67 -16.50 -12.41 19.06
C PRO A 67 -16.85 -11.85 17.66
N PRO A 68 -18.07 -11.31 17.48
CA PRO A 68 -18.62 -10.93 16.18
C PRO A 68 -17.78 -9.90 15.41
N ASP A 69 -17.00 -9.07 16.10
CA ASP A 69 -16.20 -7.98 15.52
C ASP A 69 -14.72 -8.32 15.31
N THR A 70 -14.42 -9.60 15.08
CA THR A 70 -13.06 -10.07 14.82
C THR A 70 -12.47 -9.40 13.56
N PRO A 71 -11.28 -8.74 13.65
CA PRO A 71 -10.65 -8.07 12.52
C PRO A 71 -9.96 -9.07 11.58
N VAL A 72 -10.73 -9.81 10.79
CA VAL A 72 -10.22 -10.93 9.98
C VAL A 72 -9.13 -10.49 8.99
N SER A 73 -9.28 -9.30 8.38
CA SER A 73 -8.27 -8.68 7.51
C SER A 73 -8.09 -7.22 7.87
N ALA A 74 -6.84 -6.77 8.05
CA ALA A 74 -6.51 -5.38 8.32
C ALA A 74 -5.46 -4.83 7.33
N ASN A 75 -5.47 -3.52 7.12
CA ASN A 75 -4.46 -2.80 6.35
C ASN A 75 -3.66 -1.93 7.32
N TYR A 76 -2.37 -2.18 7.46
CA TYR A 76 -1.50 -1.42 8.36
C TYR A 76 -0.64 -0.45 7.56
N PHE A 77 -0.63 0.80 8.01
CA PHE A 77 0.05 1.96 7.43
C PHE A 77 1.21 2.34 8.35
N PRO A 78 2.37 1.67 8.28
CA PRO A 78 3.45 1.84 9.26
C PRO A 78 4.16 3.19 9.19
N SER A 79 4.07 3.86 8.05
CA SER A 79 4.72 5.14 7.78
C SER A 79 3.83 5.95 6.83
N ARG A 80 3.97 7.28 6.89
CA ARG A 80 3.37 8.19 5.91
C ARG A 80 4.41 8.75 4.92
N GLU A 81 5.68 8.38 5.07
CA GLU A 81 6.77 8.83 4.19
C GLU A 81 6.61 8.25 2.78
N PHE A 82 6.63 9.12 1.77
CA PHE A 82 6.43 8.73 0.38
C PHE A 82 7.44 9.43 -0.53
N ASN A 83 8.10 8.69 -1.41
CA ASN A 83 9.04 9.26 -2.39
C ASN A 83 8.38 9.64 -3.73
N TYR A 84 7.09 9.37 -3.90
CA TYR A 84 6.28 9.83 -5.03
C TYR A 84 5.38 11.01 -4.64
N LYS A 85 4.78 11.66 -5.63
CA LYS A 85 3.96 12.89 -5.45
C LYS A 85 2.60 12.80 -6.14
N CYS A 86 1.90 11.69 -5.97
CA CYS A 86 0.54 11.51 -6.51
C CYS A 86 -0.38 12.65 -6.02
N GLY A 87 -1.02 13.36 -6.95
CA GLY A 87 -1.88 14.51 -6.65
C GLY A 87 -3.18 14.15 -5.91
N PHE A 88 -3.61 12.89 -6.02
CA PHE A 88 -4.82 12.35 -5.40
C PHE A 88 -4.53 11.49 -4.15
N CYS A 89 -3.30 11.48 -3.63
CA CYS A 89 -2.95 10.65 -2.48
C CYS A 89 -3.89 10.92 -1.29
N PHE A 90 -4.55 9.88 -0.76
CA PHE A 90 -5.50 9.97 0.35
C PHE A 90 -4.89 9.64 1.72
N HIS A 91 -3.60 9.30 1.76
CA HIS A 91 -2.86 9.07 3.00
C HIS A 91 -1.54 9.83 2.91
N THR A 92 -1.63 11.12 3.18
CA THR A 92 -0.53 12.07 2.94
C THR A 92 0.50 12.01 4.05
N GLU A 93 1.72 12.49 3.74
CA GLU A 93 2.89 12.54 4.64
C GLU A 93 2.70 13.54 5.78
N THR A 94 1.68 13.37 6.64
CA THR A 94 1.39 14.27 7.77
C THR A 94 2.30 14.03 8.97
N SER A 95 2.99 12.89 9.02
CA SER A 95 3.91 12.48 10.09
C SER A 95 5.10 11.71 9.51
N SER A 96 6.26 11.84 10.15
CA SER A 96 7.44 10.97 9.93
C SER A 96 7.57 9.87 11.01
N TYR A 97 6.56 9.75 11.87
CA TYR A 97 6.55 8.75 12.92
C TYR A 97 6.47 7.34 12.35
N ILE A 98 7.28 6.45 12.92
CA ILE A 98 7.22 5.01 12.69
C ILE A 98 7.37 4.30 14.04
N LEU A 99 6.55 3.29 14.28
CA LEU A 99 6.68 2.47 15.48
C LEU A 99 8.05 1.76 15.50
N THR A 100 8.58 1.56 16.71
CA THR A 100 9.74 0.68 16.86
C THR A 100 9.34 -0.76 16.54
N HIS A 101 10.31 -1.56 16.09
CA HIS A 101 10.11 -2.97 15.74
C HIS A 101 9.40 -3.77 16.84
N ASP A 102 9.76 -3.57 18.11
CA ASP A 102 9.16 -4.32 19.21
C ASP A 102 7.70 -3.92 19.46
N LYS A 103 7.38 -2.64 19.36
CA LYS A 103 5.99 -2.17 19.48
C LYS A 103 5.14 -2.66 18.31
N ALA A 104 5.62 -2.54 17.07
CA ALA A 104 4.92 -3.06 15.91
C ALA A 104 4.68 -4.58 16.03
N ARG A 105 5.69 -5.35 16.45
CA ARG A 105 5.56 -6.79 16.69
C ARG A 105 4.49 -7.10 17.74
N ARG A 106 4.48 -6.36 18.85
CA ARG A 106 3.48 -6.53 19.90
C ARG A 106 2.06 -6.26 19.37
N GLY A 107 1.88 -5.21 18.58
CA GLY A 107 0.57 -4.90 17.99
C GLY A 107 0.09 -5.95 16.99
N LEU A 108 0.98 -6.46 16.13
CA LEU A 108 0.65 -7.56 15.22
C LEU A 108 0.26 -8.85 15.96
N LYS A 109 0.92 -9.12 17.10
CA LYS A 109 0.56 -10.25 17.98
C LYS A 109 -0.85 -10.06 18.54
N LEU A 110 -1.18 -8.86 19.04
CA LEU A 110 -2.52 -8.55 19.54
C LEU A 110 -3.61 -8.74 18.46
N LEU A 111 -3.35 -8.28 17.24
CA LEU A 111 -4.27 -8.49 16.12
C LEU A 111 -4.47 -9.99 15.80
N LYS A 112 -3.38 -10.77 15.80
CA LYS A 112 -3.46 -12.22 15.59
C LYS A 112 -4.26 -12.92 16.69
N GLU A 113 -4.01 -12.56 17.95
CA GLU A 113 -4.74 -13.10 19.12
C GLU A 113 -6.23 -12.72 19.08
N ALA A 114 -6.55 -11.53 18.57
CA ALA A 114 -7.92 -11.09 18.32
C ALA A 114 -8.59 -11.79 17.12
N GLY A 115 -7.88 -12.64 16.37
CA GLY A 115 -8.44 -13.45 15.28
C GLY A 115 -8.11 -12.95 13.86
N MET A 116 -7.19 -12.00 13.70
CA MET A 116 -6.73 -11.56 12.37
C MET A 116 -6.03 -12.70 11.63
N ARG A 117 -6.41 -12.90 10.37
CA ARG A 117 -5.86 -13.93 9.47
C ARG A 117 -5.08 -13.34 8.29
N LYS A 118 -5.34 -12.08 7.94
CA LYS A 118 -4.72 -11.40 6.81
C LYS A 118 -4.27 -9.99 7.20
N LEU A 119 -3.04 -9.66 6.84
CA LEU A 119 -2.48 -8.31 6.98
C LEU A 119 -2.03 -7.83 5.61
N ASN A 120 -2.49 -6.65 5.22
CA ASN A 120 -1.92 -5.91 4.11
C ASN A 120 -1.05 -4.79 4.68
N ILE A 121 0.22 -4.73 4.29
CA ILE A 121 1.05 -3.57 4.63
C ILE A 121 0.91 -2.60 3.47
N ALA A 122 0.29 -1.47 3.75
CA ALA A 122 0.03 -0.42 2.79
C ALA A 122 0.71 0.87 3.24
N SER A 123 0.81 1.83 2.34
CA SER A 123 1.17 3.22 2.65
C SER A 123 2.58 3.48 3.19
N GLY A 124 2.94 4.75 3.06
CA GLY A 124 4.28 5.12 2.71
C GLY A 124 4.71 4.38 1.43
N GLU A 125 5.94 4.61 0.99
CA GLU A 125 6.56 3.67 0.07
C GLU A 125 7.15 2.65 1.03
N PRO A 126 6.51 1.47 1.26
CA PRO A 126 6.89 0.60 2.37
C PRO A 126 8.36 0.17 2.26
N PHE A 127 8.86 0.10 1.03
CA PHE A 127 10.24 -0.21 0.70
C PHE A 127 11.25 0.92 1.01
N LEU A 128 10.83 2.12 1.44
CA LEU A 128 11.72 3.14 2.03
C LEU A 128 12.24 2.73 3.40
N HIS A 129 11.52 1.85 4.11
CA HIS A 129 11.95 1.32 5.40
C HIS A 129 12.23 -0.20 5.28
N PRO A 130 13.22 -0.62 4.47
CA PRO A 130 13.45 -2.03 4.20
C PRO A 130 13.86 -2.79 5.47
N LYS A 131 14.54 -2.15 6.43
CA LYS A 131 14.84 -2.74 7.74
C LYS A 131 13.58 -3.01 8.56
N PHE A 132 12.60 -2.10 8.49
CA PHE A 132 11.28 -2.24 9.11
C PHE A 132 10.55 -3.48 8.57
N LEU A 133 10.59 -3.67 7.24
CA LEU A 133 9.97 -4.79 6.55
C LEU A 133 10.74 -6.12 6.69
N SER A 134 12.07 -6.08 6.55
CA SER A 134 12.89 -7.29 6.37
C SER A 134 13.14 -8.07 7.64
N SER A 135 13.06 -7.44 8.82
CA SER A 135 13.54 -8.11 10.03
C SER A 135 12.60 -9.23 10.49
N ARG A 136 11.26 -9.12 10.33
CA ARG A 136 10.30 -10.11 10.90
C ARG A 136 8.94 -10.28 10.19
N PHE A 137 8.68 -9.69 9.02
CA PHE A 137 7.50 -10.10 8.20
C PHE A 137 7.74 -11.41 7.43
N ALA A 138 8.97 -11.95 7.47
CA ALA A 138 9.35 -13.23 6.87
C ALA A 138 8.64 -14.46 7.46
N THR A 139 7.85 -14.32 8.53
CA THR A 139 6.96 -15.39 9.03
C THR A 139 5.68 -15.55 8.19
N ALA A 140 5.43 -14.65 7.23
CA ALA A 140 4.38 -14.82 6.25
C ALA A 140 4.73 -16.00 5.34
N LYS A 141 4.03 -17.12 5.54
CA LYS A 141 4.30 -18.40 4.87
C LYS A 141 4.16 -18.34 3.33
N ARG A 142 3.51 -17.30 2.77
CA ARG A 142 3.29 -17.10 1.33
C ARG A 142 3.17 -15.60 0.98
N ILE A 143 3.79 -15.18 -0.14
CA ILE A 143 3.70 -13.83 -0.69
C ILE A 143 2.88 -13.89 -1.98
N TRP A 144 1.80 -13.12 -2.04
CA TRP A 144 0.97 -12.98 -3.24
C TRP A 144 1.11 -11.56 -3.79
N VAL A 145 1.43 -11.44 -5.08
CA VAL A 145 1.55 -10.13 -5.73
C VAL A 145 0.19 -9.74 -6.31
N SER A 146 -0.35 -8.62 -5.82
CA SER A 146 -1.57 -7.99 -6.35
C SER A 146 -1.22 -6.62 -6.94
N LYS A 147 -1.83 -6.28 -8.08
CA LYS A 147 -1.72 -4.95 -8.67
C LYS A 147 -2.87 -4.09 -8.16
N HIS A 148 -2.55 -2.86 -7.74
CA HIS A 148 -3.51 -1.87 -7.27
C HIS A 148 -3.44 -0.64 -8.19
N GLN A 149 -4.56 -0.18 -8.70
CA GLN A 149 -4.64 0.95 -9.61
C GLN A 149 -5.72 1.92 -9.15
N TYR A 150 -5.40 3.21 -9.05
CA TYR A 150 -6.40 4.26 -8.85
C TYR A 150 -6.78 4.86 -10.20
N LEU A 151 -8.08 4.87 -10.47
CA LEU A 151 -8.69 5.45 -11.65
C LEU A 151 -8.95 6.93 -11.42
N ASN A 152 -8.49 7.78 -12.33
CA ASN A 152 -8.62 9.22 -12.30
C ASN A 152 -8.86 9.77 -13.72
N ILE A 153 -9.03 11.08 -13.83
CA ILE A 153 -9.30 11.75 -15.13
C ILE A 153 -8.29 11.44 -16.24
N TYR A 154 -7.06 11.05 -15.90
CA TYR A 154 -5.99 10.85 -16.86
C TYR A 154 -5.92 9.43 -17.42
N ASN A 155 -6.52 8.44 -16.73
CA ASN A 155 -6.39 7.02 -17.10
C ASN A 155 -7.71 6.25 -17.21
N TRP A 156 -8.87 6.88 -17.00
CA TRP A 156 -10.17 6.21 -17.07
C TRP A 156 -10.49 5.63 -18.46
N ASP A 157 -9.92 6.22 -19.52
CA ASP A 157 -10.15 5.76 -20.89
C ASP A 157 -9.05 4.80 -21.40
N GLU A 158 -8.05 4.47 -20.58
CA GLU A 158 -7.01 3.53 -20.97
C GLU A 158 -7.57 2.11 -21.09
N ASP A 159 -7.07 1.37 -22.10
CA ASP A 159 -7.18 -0.08 -22.18
C ASP A 159 -5.90 -0.70 -21.61
N MET A 160 -6.04 -1.46 -20.52
CA MET A 160 -4.94 -2.06 -19.80
C MET A 160 -4.84 -3.58 -20.00
N VAL A 161 -5.70 -4.18 -20.81
CA VAL A 161 -5.84 -5.65 -20.94
C VAL A 161 -4.49 -6.32 -21.23
N ALA A 162 -3.82 -5.90 -22.30
CA ALA A 162 -2.53 -6.48 -22.71
C ALA A 162 -1.45 -6.40 -21.60
N ASN A 163 -1.44 -5.30 -20.84
CA ASN A 163 -0.49 -5.11 -19.75
C ASN A 163 -0.80 -6.03 -18.56
N ILE A 164 -2.08 -6.21 -18.24
CA ILE A 164 -2.53 -7.05 -17.13
C ILE A 164 -2.31 -8.53 -17.45
N GLU A 165 -2.62 -8.97 -18.67
CA GLU A 165 -2.36 -10.34 -19.11
C GLU A 165 -0.88 -10.68 -19.06
N LYS A 166 -0.02 -9.74 -19.48
CA LYS A 166 1.44 -9.90 -19.40
C LYS A 166 1.96 -9.97 -17.96
N LEU A 167 1.38 -9.17 -17.06
CA LEU A 167 1.76 -9.15 -15.64
C LEU A 167 1.24 -10.36 -14.87
N ALA A 168 0.12 -10.95 -15.32
CA ALA A 168 -0.57 -12.07 -14.70
C ALA A 168 -0.69 -11.95 -13.16
N PRO A 169 -1.20 -10.83 -12.62
CA PRO A 169 -1.30 -10.65 -11.19
C PRO A 169 -2.31 -11.62 -10.58
N PHE A 170 -2.09 -12.04 -9.33
CA PHE A 170 -3.07 -12.86 -8.60
C PHE A 170 -4.43 -12.15 -8.49
N ARG A 171 -4.38 -10.83 -8.25
CA ARG A 171 -5.55 -9.96 -8.25
C ARG A 171 -5.16 -8.59 -8.78
N TRP A 172 -6.03 -8.02 -9.61
CA TRP A 172 -5.96 -6.63 -10.03
C TRP A 172 -7.11 -5.86 -9.41
N LYS A 173 -6.79 -5.02 -8.42
CA LYS A 173 -7.74 -4.11 -7.79
C LYS A 173 -7.72 -2.77 -8.52
N ALA A 174 -8.86 -2.33 -9.02
CA ALA A 174 -9.06 -1.00 -9.55
C ALA A 174 -9.93 -0.20 -8.59
N PHE A 175 -9.46 0.96 -8.18
CA PHE A 175 -10.12 1.84 -7.23
C PHE A 175 -10.57 3.11 -7.94
N GLN A 176 -11.80 3.55 -7.68
CA GLN A 176 -12.20 4.89 -8.09
C GLN A 176 -11.41 5.96 -7.30
N CYS A 177 -11.09 7.11 -7.90
CA CYS A 177 -10.48 8.21 -7.16
C CYS A 177 -11.44 8.73 -6.09
N LEU A 178 -10.92 8.89 -4.88
CA LEU A 178 -11.64 9.11 -3.64
C LEU A 178 -11.13 10.38 -2.95
N ILE A 179 -12.06 11.18 -2.45
CA ILE A 179 -11.77 12.30 -1.53
C ILE A 179 -11.87 11.80 -0.10
N ILE A 180 -10.85 12.10 0.70
CA ILE A 180 -10.81 11.91 2.15
C ILE A 180 -10.66 13.26 2.82
N ALA A 181 -11.63 13.59 3.67
CA ALA A 181 -11.61 14.76 4.51
C ALA A 181 -10.36 14.76 5.42
N GLY A 182 -9.62 15.87 5.42
CA GLY A 182 -8.39 15.99 6.20
C GLY A 182 -7.11 15.65 5.43
N GLU A 183 -7.22 14.93 4.32
CA GLU A 183 -6.07 14.41 3.56
C GLU A 183 -5.93 15.09 2.20
N ASN A 184 -6.98 15.06 1.37
CA ASN A 184 -6.92 15.51 -0.02
C ASN A 184 -8.17 16.28 -0.51
N ASP A 185 -8.98 16.76 0.43
CA ASP A 185 -10.33 17.29 0.19
C ASP A 185 -10.38 18.72 -0.32
N ASN A 186 -9.30 19.49 -0.20
CA ASN A 186 -9.28 20.88 -0.62
C ASN A 186 -7.85 21.39 -0.91
N GLU A 187 -7.76 22.58 -1.51
CA GLU A 187 -6.49 23.22 -1.90
C GLU A 187 -5.55 23.60 -0.76
N THR A 188 -6.04 23.70 0.48
CA THR A 188 -5.20 23.99 1.65
C THR A 188 -4.51 22.74 2.20
N ARG A 189 -4.92 21.54 1.76
CA ARG A 189 -4.29 20.28 2.13
C ARG A 189 -2.98 20.07 1.37
N LYS A 190 -2.22 19.06 1.79
CA LYS A 190 -0.99 18.64 1.08
C LYS A 190 -1.29 18.17 -0.34
N ARG A 191 -2.50 17.70 -0.62
CA ARG A 191 -2.97 17.18 -1.91
C ARG A 191 -4.39 17.67 -2.18
N ASP A 192 -4.75 17.77 -3.46
CA ASP A 192 -6.10 18.18 -3.87
C ASP A 192 -6.61 17.18 -4.92
N ALA A 193 -7.40 16.21 -4.46
CA ALA A 193 -7.92 15.12 -5.28
C ALA A 193 -9.11 15.53 -6.15
N ARG A 194 -9.71 16.71 -5.92
CA ARG A 194 -10.91 17.18 -6.66
C ARG A 194 -10.66 17.24 -8.18
N LYS A 195 -9.41 17.53 -8.57
CA LYS A 195 -8.96 17.60 -9.97
C LYS A 195 -8.76 16.24 -10.63
N PHE A 196 -8.87 15.15 -9.87
CA PHE A 196 -8.59 13.79 -10.32
C PHE A 196 -9.84 12.89 -10.35
N LEU A 197 -10.99 13.42 -9.92
CA LEU A 197 -12.24 12.67 -9.85
C LEU A 197 -12.77 12.26 -11.22
N VAL A 198 -13.30 11.04 -11.29
CA VAL A 198 -14.00 10.52 -12.47
C VAL A 198 -15.51 10.53 -12.20
N THR A 199 -16.29 10.73 -13.25
CA THR A 199 -17.75 10.59 -13.17
C THR A 199 -18.15 9.12 -12.99
N GLY A 200 -19.37 8.87 -12.52
CA GLY A 200 -19.91 7.50 -12.44
C GLY A 200 -19.95 6.80 -13.80
N GLU A 201 -20.20 7.54 -14.88
CA GLU A 201 -20.18 7.02 -16.25
C GLU A 201 -18.77 6.63 -16.71
N GLN A 202 -17.76 7.46 -16.43
CA GLN A 202 -16.36 7.16 -16.73
C GLN A 202 -15.88 5.94 -15.95
N TRP A 203 -16.23 5.86 -14.66
CA TRP A 203 -15.96 4.69 -13.82
C TRP A 203 -16.59 3.41 -14.40
N LYS A 204 -17.88 3.48 -14.74
CA LYS A 204 -18.61 2.35 -15.32
C LYS A 204 -18.01 1.91 -16.66
N THR A 205 -17.65 2.86 -17.52
CA THR A 205 -17.01 2.59 -18.81
C THR A 205 -15.70 1.82 -18.64
N PHE A 206 -14.84 2.24 -17.71
CA PHE A 206 -13.61 1.53 -17.41
C PHE A 206 -13.87 0.12 -16.86
N CYS A 207 -14.85 -0.02 -15.97
CA CYS A 207 -15.24 -1.32 -15.42
C CYS A 207 -15.75 -2.28 -16.51
N ASP A 208 -16.64 -1.80 -17.38
CA ASP A 208 -17.20 -2.60 -18.47
C ASP A 208 -16.14 -3.06 -19.48
N ARG A 209 -15.12 -2.22 -19.73
CA ARG A 209 -13.98 -2.58 -20.59
C ARG A 209 -13.20 -3.76 -20.05
N HIS A 210 -12.98 -3.84 -18.73
CA HIS A 210 -12.05 -4.81 -18.12
C HIS A 210 -12.72 -5.96 -17.37
N LYS A 211 -14.04 -5.96 -17.19
CA LYS A 211 -14.79 -6.98 -16.42
C LYS A 211 -14.61 -8.43 -16.88
N HIS A 212 -14.15 -8.64 -18.11
CA HIS A 212 -13.90 -9.97 -18.66
C HIS A 212 -12.63 -10.62 -18.09
N LEU A 213 -11.74 -9.85 -17.44
CA LEU A 213 -10.52 -10.37 -16.84
C LEU A 213 -10.82 -11.03 -15.49
N PRO A 214 -10.43 -12.31 -15.28
CA PRO A 214 -10.80 -13.06 -14.07
C PRO A 214 -10.14 -12.53 -12.79
N CYS A 215 -9.00 -11.84 -12.92
CA CYS A 215 -8.30 -11.24 -11.78
C CYS A 215 -8.83 -9.86 -11.39
N TYR A 216 -9.78 -9.29 -12.16
CA TYR A 216 -10.26 -7.92 -12.00
C TYR A 216 -11.25 -7.77 -10.84
N VAL A 217 -10.97 -6.83 -9.95
CA VAL A 217 -11.80 -6.50 -8.79
C VAL A 217 -11.97 -4.97 -8.76
N PRO A 218 -13.08 -4.44 -9.29
CA PRO A 218 -13.40 -3.02 -9.20
C PRO A 218 -13.92 -2.67 -7.79
N GLU A 219 -13.49 -1.55 -7.24
CA GLU A 219 -13.93 -1.00 -5.96
C GLU A 219 -14.24 0.49 -6.13
N ASP A 220 -15.52 0.85 -6.08
CA ASP A 220 -15.98 2.24 -6.13
C ASP A 220 -15.88 2.92 -4.75
N ASN A 221 -16.23 4.21 -4.71
CA ASN A 221 -16.13 5.01 -3.49
C ASN A 221 -17.00 4.48 -2.36
N ASP A 222 -18.21 4.01 -2.67
CA ASP A 222 -19.16 3.45 -1.69
C ASP A 222 -18.60 2.15 -1.09
N SER A 223 -18.09 1.27 -1.94
CA SER A 223 -17.44 0.02 -1.51
C SER A 223 -16.20 0.29 -0.67
N MET A 224 -15.41 1.32 -0.97
CA MET A 224 -14.16 1.63 -0.25
C MET A 224 -14.37 2.32 1.10
N ALA A 225 -15.48 3.04 1.29
CA ALA A 225 -15.74 3.83 2.49
C ALA A 225 -15.95 2.96 3.73
N THR A 226 -16.72 1.87 3.62
CA THR A 226 -17.18 1.10 4.78
C THR A 226 -16.47 -0.24 4.97
N SER A 227 -15.76 -0.73 3.95
CA SER A 227 -15.32 -2.13 3.90
C SER A 227 -13.89 -2.39 4.37
N TYR A 228 -13.13 -1.35 4.72
CA TYR A 228 -11.71 -1.46 5.04
C TYR A 228 -11.42 -1.17 6.51
N LEU A 229 -10.85 -2.16 7.19
CA LEU A 229 -10.21 -1.92 8.47
C LEU A 229 -8.78 -1.41 8.25
N LEU A 230 -8.52 -0.15 8.61
CA LEU A 230 -7.23 0.49 8.45
C LEU A 230 -6.59 0.78 9.82
N LEU A 231 -5.31 0.49 9.98
CA LEU A 231 -4.49 0.90 11.12
C LEU A 231 -3.46 1.93 10.68
N ASP A 232 -3.40 3.06 11.37
CA ASP A 232 -2.41 4.10 11.12
C ASP A 232 -1.01 3.75 11.68
N GLU A 233 -0.07 4.69 11.56
CA GLU A 233 1.33 4.54 11.98
C GLU A 233 1.50 4.32 13.50
N TYR A 234 0.49 4.67 14.29
CA TYR A 234 0.44 4.46 15.74
C TYR A 234 -0.31 3.17 16.13
N MET A 235 -0.78 2.38 15.16
CA MET A 235 -1.67 1.25 15.35
C MET A 235 -2.99 1.62 16.03
N ARG A 236 -3.58 2.72 15.59
CA ARG A 236 -4.97 3.09 15.88
C ARG A 236 -5.84 2.69 14.71
N PHE A 237 -7.04 2.19 14.97
CA PHE A 237 -8.01 1.99 13.90
C PHE A 237 -8.50 3.36 13.40
N MET A 238 -8.55 3.52 12.08
CA MET A 238 -9.09 4.71 11.43
C MET A 238 -10.53 4.45 11.02
N ASP A 239 -11.44 5.30 11.48
CA ASP A 239 -12.83 5.32 11.07
C ASP A 239 -13.04 6.33 9.95
N LYS A 240 -13.71 5.89 8.88
CA LYS A 240 -13.96 6.69 7.69
C LYS A 240 -15.35 7.35 7.64
N GLY A 241 -16.10 7.35 8.74
CA GLY A 241 -17.49 7.82 8.82
C GLY A 241 -17.78 9.19 8.20
N GLU A 242 -19.07 9.49 8.05
CA GLU A 242 -19.59 10.69 7.36
C GLU A 242 -19.06 12.00 7.98
N GLY A 243 -17.92 12.49 7.48
CA GLY A 243 -17.41 13.83 7.77
C GLY A 243 -15.92 13.89 8.11
N MET A 244 -15.51 13.36 9.26
CA MET A 244 -14.14 13.52 9.79
C MET A 244 -13.53 12.18 10.18
N MET A 245 -12.32 11.91 9.68
CA MET A 245 -11.56 10.72 10.07
C MET A 245 -11.31 10.75 11.57
N THR A 246 -11.95 9.84 12.31
CA THR A 246 -11.65 9.62 13.72
C THR A 246 -10.70 8.45 13.87
N THR A 247 -10.04 8.37 15.02
CA THR A 247 -9.14 7.27 15.33
C THR A 247 -9.47 6.71 16.70
N SER A 248 -9.36 5.39 16.84
CA SER A 248 -9.40 4.74 18.15
C SER A 248 -8.18 5.12 19.00
N GLY A 249 -8.19 4.74 20.28
CA GLY A 249 -6.96 4.61 21.06
C GLY A 249 -6.00 3.59 20.43
N PRO A 250 -4.67 3.70 20.64
CA PRO A 250 -3.71 2.73 20.12
C PRO A 250 -3.99 1.33 20.68
N ILE A 251 -4.00 0.30 19.84
CA ILE A 251 -4.25 -1.08 20.29
C ILE A 251 -3.19 -1.54 21.31
N LEU A 252 -2.01 -0.93 21.30
CA LEU A 252 -0.93 -1.20 22.24
C LEU A 252 -1.26 -0.76 23.68
N ASP A 253 -2.18 0.20 23.81
CA ASP A 253 -2.56 0.81 25.08
C ASP A 253 -3.94 0.29 25.53
N VAL A 254 -4.93 0.27 24.63
CA VAL A 254 -6.32 -0.08 24.97
C VAL A 254 -6.71 -1.52 24.63
N GLY A 255 -5.90 -2.22 23.83
CA GLY A 255 -6.23 -3.54 23.29
C GLY A 255 -7.14 -3.50 22.06
N VAL A 256 -7.17 -4.58 21.29
CA VAL A 256 -7.93 -4.65 20.03
C VAL A 256 -9.45 -4.57 20.24
N PRO A 257 -10.08 -5.31 21.17
CA PRO A 257 -11.54 -5.27 21.34
C PRO A 257 -12.06 -3.86 21.65
N LYS A 258 -11.45 -3.19 22.63
CA LYS A 258 -11.82 -1.83 23.03
C LYS A 258 -11.54 -0.79 21.95
N ALA A 259 -10.50 -0.99 21.13
CA ALA A 259 -10.22 -0.12 20.00
C ALA A 259 -11.26 -0.29 18.87
N MET A 260 -11.76 -1.50 18.65
CA MET A 260 -12.83 -1.79 17.67
C MET A 260 -14.16 -1.17 18.10
N GLU A 261 -14.49 -1.19 19.41
CA GLU A 261 -15.70 -0.55 19.95
C GLU A 261 -15.73 0.98 19.73
N GLN A 262 -14.59 1.60 19.45
CA GLN A 262 -14.46 3.04 19.27
C GLN A 262 -14.62 3.50 17.82
N ILE A 263 -14.81 2.56 16.89
CA ILE A 263 -14.95 2.86 15.46
C ILE A 263 -16.25 2.28 14.91
N VAL A 264 -16.80 2.90 13.89
CA VAL A 264 -17.92 2.36 13.12
C VAL A 264 -17.36 1.45 12.02
N TRP A 265 -17.48 0.14 12.20
CA TRP A 265 -17.06 -0.85 11.20
C TRP A 265 -18.24 -1.71 10.74
N GLU A 266 -18.58 -1.62 9.46
CA GLU A 266 -19.65 -2.43 8.87
C GLU A 266 -19.13 -3.77 8.33
N LYS A 267 -19.36 -4.84 9.07
CA LYS A 267 -18.97 -6.20 8.68
C LYS A 267 -19.64 -6.67 7.37
N LYS A 268 -20.85 -6.19 7.07
CA LYS A 268 -21.62 -6.61 5.88
C LYS A 268 -20.92 -6.21 4.58
N SER A 269 -20.54 -4.94 4.44
CA SER A 269 -19.81 -4.44 3.28
C SER A 269 -18.41 -5.07 3.15
N PHE A 270 -17.80 -5.47 4.27
CA PHE A 270 -16.54 -6.21 4.29
C PHE A 270 -16.67 -7.60 3.65
N VAL A 271 -17.75 -8.35 3.91
CA VAL A 271 -17.99 -9.68 3.34
C VAL A 271 -18.42 -9.59 1.87
N GLU A 272 -19.36 -8.71 1.53
CA GLU A 272 -19.91 -8.55 0.18
C GLU A 272 -18.85 -8.21 -0.87
N ARG A 273 -17.74 -7.60 -0.46
CA ARG A 273 -16.58 -7.25 -1.31
C ARG A 273 -15.66 -8.43 -1.67
N GLY A 274 -15.96 -9.65 -1.23
CA GLY A 274 -15.13 -10.82 -1.54
C GLY A 274 -13.73 -10.72 -0.91
N VAL A 275 -13.65 -10.15 0.29
CA VAL A 275 -12.42 -10.09 1.09
C VAL A 275 -12.01 -11.47 1.56
N ILE A 276 -13.00 -12.29 1.90
CA ILE A 276 -12.83 -13.71 2.20
C ILE A 276 -12.83 -14.46 0.87
N TYR A 277 -11.67 -14.99 0.55
CA TYR A 277 -11.44 -15.88 -0.57
C TYR A 277 -10.35 -16.86 -0.11
N ASP A 278 -10.12 -17.92 -0.87
CA ASP A 278 -9.08 -18.87 -0.55
C ASP A 278 -7.69 -18.20 -0.58
N TRP A 279 -7.20 -17.82 0.60
CA TRP A 279 -5.88 -17.23 0.80
C TRP A 279 -4.75 -18.29 0.75
N GLY A 280 -5.11 -19.58 0.59
CA GLY A 280 -4.28 -20.72 0.94
C GLY A 280 -3.93 -21.72 -0.17
N ARG A 281 -4.45 -21.61 -1.41
CA ARG A 281 -4.25 -22.64 -2.45
C ARG A 281 -2.79 -23.10 -2.58
N ALA A 282 -2.56 -24.39 -2.32
CA ALA A 282 -1.28 -25.06 -2.53
C ALA A 282 -1.12 -25.60 -3.97
N ASP A 283 -2.18 -25.49 -4.78
CA ASP A 283 -2.27 -26.16 -6.07
C ASP A 283 -2.89 -25.20 -7.08
N MET A 284 -2.11 -24.81 -8.09
CA MET A 284 -2.69 -24.39 -9.37
C MET A 284 -1.86 -24.90 -10.55
N LYS A 285 -2.53 -25.75 -11.33
CA LYS A 285 -2.44 -25.77 -12.80
C LYS A 285 -3.09 -24.48 -13.35
N PRO A 286 -2.70 -24.01 -14.55
CA PRO A 286 -3.08 -22.70 -15.08
C PRO A 286 -4.59 -22.51 -15.23
N ALA A 287 -4.99 -21.25 -15.06
CA ALA A 287 -6.35 -20.74 -15.04
C ALA A 287 -7.21 -21.22 -16.22
N LYS A 288 -8.17 -22.11 -15.94
CA LYS A 288 -9.34 -22.31 -16.80
C LYS A 288 -10.67 -22.44 -16.06
N GLU A 289 -10.66 -22.51 -14.74
CA GLU A 289 -11.88 -22.67 -13.95
C GLU A 289 -11.80 -21.85 -12.67
N LEU A 290 -12.15 -20.56 -12.75
CA LEU A 290 -12.78 -19.89 -11.63
C LEU A 290 -13.63 -18.73 -12.19
N SER A 291 -14.93 -18.99 -12.30
CA SER A 291 -15.91 -17.97 -12.66
C SER A 291 -16.13 -17.00 -11.50
N CYS A 292 -16.57 -15.79 -11.88
CA CYS A 292 -17.09 -14.71 -11.06
C CYS A 292 -17.61 -15.12 -9.66
N GLY A 293 -17.05 -14.51 -8.62
CA GLY A 293 -17.65 -14.36 -7.29
C GLY A 293 -18.20 -15.64 -6.67
N THR A 294 -17.35 -16.45 -6.04
CA THR A 294 -17.83 -17.39 -5.03
C THR A 294 -18.45 -16.57 -3.89
N ARG A 295 -19.78 -16.45 -3.86
CA ARG A 295 -20.51 -16.06 -2.66
C ARG A 295 -20.26 -17.17 -1.64
N LEU A 296 -19.40 -16.91 -0.66
CA LEU A 296 -19.33 -17.78 0.50
C LEU A 296 -20.62 -17.56 1.29
N ASN A 297 -21.30 -18.67 1.59
CA ASN A 297 -22.57 -18.68 2.31
C ASN A 297 -22.35 -18.12 3.72
N MET A 298 -23.30 -17.32 4.22
CA MET A 298 -23.23 -16.76 5.59
C MET A 298 -23.08 -17.84 6.66
N GLU A 299 -23.57 -19.05 6.39
CA GLU A 299 -23.49 -20.22 7.27
C GLU A 299 -22.06 -20.77 7.45
N GLU A 300 -21.11 -20.45 6.55
CA GLU A 300 -19.70 -20.86 6.70
C GLU A 300 -18.88 -19.93 7.61
N LEU A 301 -19.51 -18.91 8.21
CA LEU A 301 -18.87 -17.97 9.14
C LEU A 301 -19.08 -18.34 10.61
N GLU A 302 -19.83 -19.40 10.90
CA GLU A 302 -19.96 -19.96 12.24
C GLU A 302 -18.86 -21.00 12.47
N PHE A 303 -17.69 -20.53 12.94
CA PHE A 303 -16.65 -21.35 13.56
C PHE A 303 -16.52 -21.01 15.04
#